data_AF-A0A3R6XYP0-F1
#
_entry.id   AF-A0A3R6XYP0-F1
#
_cell.length_a   1.000
_cell.length_b   1.000
_cell.length_c   1.000
_cell.angle_alpha   90.00
_cell.angle_beta   90.00
_cell.angle_gamma   90.00
#
_symmetry.space_group_name_H-M   'P 1'
#
loop_
_entity.id
_entity.type
_entity.pdbx_description
1 polymer ?
#
loop_
_entity_poly.entity_id
_entity_poly.type
_entity_poly.pdbx_seq_one_letter_code
_entity_poly.pdbx_strand_id
1 'polypeptide(L)'
;MKYSLLSAIAVFAAAATAQTKNAIEVIDDRVRSLQVSEPEGDYDFDPSELVYEGDSDIDANLACQEQNTNYIPSLKAGQYSTSAFHNCFRTIEQIFEFTDALAAQNPTLLTKFAISKTYSNNTIYGYKLSKDKGHSQSLYFQSQLHAREWAAVSSVVFSLASILDDIANNKPTAADEYDLYFVPIVNVDGYIL
;
A
#
# COMPACT_ATOMS: atom_id res chain seq x y z
N MET A 1 29.82 14.93 -27.84
CA MET A 1 28.72 13.98 -27.59
C MET A 1 27.76 14.62 -26.61
N LYS A 2 26.54 14.96 -27.04
CA LYS A 2 25.48 15.49 -26.17
C LYS A 2 24.39 14.43 -26.10
N TYR A 3 24.22 13.80 -24.94
CA TYR A 3 23.08 12.91 -24.70
C TYR A 3 22.03 13.69 -23.91
N SER A 4 20.86 13.82 -24.51
CA SER A 4 19.67 14.41 -23.91
C SER A 4 19.06 13.38 -22.96
N LEU A 5 19.00 13.69 -21.67
CA LEU A 5 18.24 12.93 -20.67
C LEU A 5 16.75 13.19 -20.88
N LEU A 6 16.06 12.25 -21.52
CA LEU A 6 14.60 12.17 -21.48
C LEU A 6 14.23 11.29 -20.29
N SER A 7 13.80 11.93 -19.20
CA SER A 7 13.07 11.25 -18.12
C SER A 7 11.75 10.74 -18.69
N ALA A 8 11.67 9.45 -18.97
CA ALA A 8 10.41 8.79 -19.26
C ALA A 8 9.69 8.52 -17.93
N ILE A 9 8.70 9.35 -17.60
CA ILE A 9 7.73 9.03 -16.56
C ILE A 9 6.81 7.97 -17.16
N ALA A 10 7.00 6.71 -16.78
CA ALA A 10 6.08 5.64 -17.10
C ALA A 10 4.93 5.68 -16.08
N VAL A 11 3.76 6.15 -16.51
CA VAL A 11 2.51 5.98 -15.76
C VAL A 11 2.04 4.54 -15.97
N PHE A 12 2.22 3.70 -14.95
CA PHE A 12 1.60 2.38 -14.94
C PHE A 12 0.13 2.52 -14.57
N ALA A 13 -0.76 2.40 -15.57
CA ALA A 13 -2.18 2.21 -15.32
C ALA A 13 -2.40 0.76 -14.87
N ALA A 14 -2.73 0.56 -13.60
CA ALA A 14 -3.19 -0.73 -13.11
C ALA A 14 -4.54 -1.05 -13.78
N ALA A 15 -4.62 -2.17 -14.51
CA ALA A 15 -5.88 -2.65 -15.05
C ALA A 15 -6.72 -3.22 -13.89
N ALA A 16 -7.67 -2.44 -13.40
CA ALA A 16 -8.64 -2.85 -12.40
C ALA A 16 -9.47 -4.04 -12.90
N THR A 17 -9.39 -5.19 -12.22
CA THR A 17 -10.30 -6.32 -12.43
C THR A 17 -11.67 -6.00 -11.82
N ALA A 18 -12.72 -6.70 -12.23
CA ALA A 18 -14.09 -6.43 -11.78
C ALA A 18 -14.29 -6.44 -10.24
N GLN A 19 -13.41 -7.11 -9.48
CA GLN A 19 -13.41 -7.07 -8.00
C GLN A 19 -12.86 -5.76 -7.42
N THR A 20 -11.88 -5.12 -8.07
CA THR A 20 -11.31 -3.83 -7.61
C THR A 20 -12.23 -2.62 -7.85
N LYS A 21 -13.28 -2.77 -8.68
CA LYS A 21 -14.25 -1.70 -8.91
C LYS A 21 -15.04 -1.32 -7.66
N ASN A 22 -15.35 -2.29 -6.81
CA ASN A 22 -16.18 -2.05 -5.62
C ASN A 22 -15.49 -1.18 -4.57
N ALA A 23 -14.16 -1.14 -4.54
CA ALA A 23 -13.40 -0.31 -3.59
C ALA A 23 -13.24 1.14 -4.11
N ILE A 24 -13.27 1.35 -5.42
CA ILE A 24 -13.04 2.67 -6.06
C ILE A 24 -14.35 3.44 -6.23
N GLU A 25 -15.47 2.77 -6.53
CA GLU A 25 -16.77 3.44 -6.73
C GLU A 25 -17.35 4.08 -5.46
N VAL A 26 -16.88 3.70 -4.26
CA VAL A 26 -17.35 4.28 -2.98
C VAL A 26 -16.74 5.67 -2.71
N ILE A 27 -15.60 6.00 -3.34
CA ILE A 27 -14.76 7.16 -2.96
C ILE A 27 -15.17 8.48 -3.67
N ASP A 28 -16.07 8.44 -4.66
CA ASP A 28 -16.25 9.57 -5.60
C ASP A 28 -17.08 10.76 -5.05
N ASP A 29 -17.86 10.62 -3.98
CA ASP A 29 -18.85 11.66 -3.61
C ASP A 29 -18.69 12.36 -2.25
N ARG A 30 -17.66 12.10 -1.45
CA ARG A 30 -17.59 12.65 -0.06
C ARG A 30 -16.27 13.21 0.46
N VAL A 31 -15.32 13.57 -0.41
CA VAL A 31 -14.01 14.16 0.00
C VAL A 31 -14.11 15.56 0.65
N ARG A 32 -15.29 16.03 1.08
CA ARG A 32 -15.41 17.35 1.70
C ARG A 32 -16.56 17.51 2.69
N SER A 33 -16.58 16.73 3.77
CA SER A 33 -17.17 17.24 5.01
C SER A 33 -16.74 16.45 6.25
N LEU A 34 -15.69 16.92 6.93
CA LEU A 34 -15.69 16.84 8.39
C LEU A 34 -16.77 17.81 8.86
N GLN A 35 -18.02 17.35 8.96
CA GLN A 35 -19.04 18.12 9.69
C GLN A 35 -18.80 17.88 11.18
N VAL A 36 -18.09 18.81 11.81
CA VAL A 36 -18.16 18.98 13.26
C VAL A 36 -19.46 19.70 13.52
N SER A 37 -20.46 19.01 14.07
CA SER A 37 -21.60 19.68 14.68
C SER A 37 -21.15 20.19 16.05
N GLU A 38 -20.95 21.51 16.18
CA GLU A 38 -20.87 22.13 17.51
C GLU A 38 -22.29 22.12 18.11
N PRO A 39 -22.48 21.64 19.35
CA PRO A 39 -23.77 21.75 20.01
C PRO A 39 -24.08 23.24 20.24
N GLU A 40 -25.19 23.73 19.69
CA GLU A 40 -25.67 25.07 19.99
C GLU A 40 -26.16 25.12 21.46
N GLY A 41 -25.34 25.66 22.36
CA GLY A 41 -25.74 25.92 23.74
C GLY A 41 -24.57 26.18 24.67
N ASP A 42 -24.73 27.15 25.57
CA ASP A 42 -23.75 27.61 26.58
C ASP A 42 -23.64 26.62 27.76
N TYR A 43 -23.35 25.35 27.47
CA TYR A 43 -23.19 24.29 28.46
C TYR A 43 -21.78 23.69 28.37
N ASP A 44 -21.18 23.41 29.52
CA ASP A 44 -19.82 22.87 29.66
C ASP A 44 -19.51 21.82 28.59
N PHE A 45 -18.67 22.20 27.63
CA PHE A 45 -18.23 21.36 26.52
C PHE A 45 -17.47 20.15 27.09
N ASP A 46 -18.11 18.99 27.10
CA ASP A 46 -17.47 17.70 27.37
C ASP A 46 -16.93 17.13 26.05
N PRO A 47 -15.60 17.11 25.84
CA PRO A 47 -15.01 16.57 24.62
C PRO A 47 -15.29 15.08 24.42
N SER A 48 -15.78 14.37 25.45
CA SER A 48 -16.14 12.95 25.36
C SER A 48 -17.53 12.70 24.75
N GLU A 49 -18.34 13.76 24.54
CA GLU A 49 -19.63 13.70 23.81
C GLU A 49 -19.49 14.02 22.31
N LEU A 50 -18.27 14.26 21.81
CA LEU A 50 -18.01 14.33 20.37
C LEU A 50 -18.28 12.96 19.73
N VAL A 51 -19.51 12.78 19.25
CA VAL A 51 -19.85 11.72 18.31
C VAL A 51 -19.25 12.12 16.97
N TYR A 52 -18.04 11.65 16.70
CA TYR A 52 -17.59 11.52 15.32
C TYR A 52 -18.56 10.56 14.65
N GLU A 53 -19.52 11.07 13.87
CA GLU A 53 -20.17 10.23 12.86
C GLU A 53 -19.03 9.64 12.04
N GLY A 54 -18.82 8.33 12.19
CA GLY A 54 -17.79 7.60 11.46
C GLY A 54 -17.93 7.97 10.00
N ASP A 55 -16.85 8.47 9.40
CA ASP A 55 -16.82 8.69 7.96
C ASP A 55 -17.28 7.37 7.33
N SER A 56 -18.37 7.41 6.55
CA SER A 56 -18.96 6.21 5.96
C SER A 56 -17.95 5.38 5.19
N ASP A 57 -16.89 6.03 4.71
CA ASP A 57 -15.81 5.40 3.96
C ASP A 57 -14.90 4.58 4.89
N ILE A 58 -14.70 5.04 6.13
CA ILE A 58 -14.00 4.29 7.19
C ILE A 58 -14.82 3.07 7.57
N ASP A 59 -16.12 3.23 7.85
CA ASP A 59 -17.00 2.11 8.21
C ASP A 59 -17.09 1.07 7.10
N ALA A 60 -17.19 1.52 5.84
CA ALA A 60 -17.17 0.65 4.67
C ALA A 60 -15.84 -0.10 4.56
N ASN A 61 -14.71 0.56 4.81
CA ASN A 61 -13.41 -0.09 4.78
C ASN A 61 -13.22 -1.11 5.92
N LEU A 62 -13.73 -0.82 7.12
CA LEU A 62 -13.72 -1.75 8.25
C LEU A 62 -14.56 -3.00 7.94
N ALA A 63 -15.79 -2.81 7.44
CA ALA A 63 -16.64 -3.92 7.00
C ALA A 63 -15.98 -4.75 5.87
N CYS A 64 -15.26 -4.10 4.96
CA CYS A 64 -14.46 -4.79 3.95
C CYS A 64 -13.39 -5.68 4.59
N GLN A 65 -12.65 -5.17 5.58
CA GLN A 65 -11.61 -5.96 6.27
C GLN A 65 -12.17 -7.17 7.00
N GLU A 66 -13.34 -7.05 7.65
CA GLU A 66 -14.02 -8.16 8.33
C GLU A 66 -14.38 -9.30 7.37
N GLN A 67 -14.75 -8.97 6.13
CA GLN A 67 -15.07 -9.96 5.09
C GLN A 67 -13.82 -10.55 4.41
N ASN A 68 -12.68 -9.87 4.51
CA ASN A 68 -11.44 -10.19 3.79
C ASN A 68 -10.30 -10.52 4.75
N THR A 69 -10.54 -11.40 5.72
CA THR A 69 -9.57 -11.82 6.76
C THR A 69 -8.66 -12.97 6.33
N ASN A 70 -9.02 -13.73 5.30
CA ASN A 70 -8.28 -14.90 4.82
C ASN A 70 -7.11 -14.56 3.87
N TYR A 71 -6.63 -13.31 3.88
CA TYR A 71 -5.65 -12.84 2.91
C TYR A 71 -4.25 -13.43 3.07
N ILE A 72 -3.85 -13.88 4.27
CA ILE A 72 -2.58 -14.60 4.51
C ILE A 72 -2.68 -16.08 4.14
N PRO A 73 -3.67 -16.86 4.65
CA PRO A 73 -3.76 -18.29 4.33
C PRO A 73 -4.04 -18.58 2.85
N SER A 74 -4.57 -17.60 2.11
CA SER A 74 -4.83 -17.72 0.66
C SER A 74 -3.62 -17.39 -0.22
N LEU A 75 -2.50 -16.94 0.33
CA LEU A 75 -1.34 -16.56 -0.46
C LEU A 75 -0.74 -17.73 -1.21
N LYS A 76 -0.56 -17.54 -2.51
CA LYS A 76 0.02 -18.52 -3.42
C LYS A 76 0.86 -17.81 -4.48
N ALA A 77 2.07 -18.33 -4.72
CA ALA A 77 2.94 -17.85 -5.79
C ALA A 77 2.21 -17.82 -7.15
N GLY A 78 2.34 -16.70 -7.86
CA GLY A 78 1.67 -16.48 -9.14
C GLY A 78 0.24 -15.94 -9.02
N GLN A 79 -0.28 -15.72 -7.81
CA GLN A 79 -1.64 -15.24 -7.53
C GLN A 79 -1.72 -14.24 -6.34
N TYR A 80 -0.60 -13.67 -5.90
CA TYR A 80 -0.52 -12.70 -4.81
C TYR A 80 -1.41 -11.48 -5.02
N SER A 81 -1.41 -10.92 -6.23
CA SER A 81 -2.20 -9.73 -6.60
C SER A 81 -3.72 -9.98 -6.58
N THR A 82 -4.15 -11.24 -6.57
CA THR A 82 -5.56 -11.64 -6.44
C THR A 82 -5.98 -11.93 -4.99
N SER A 83 -5.07 -11.79 -4.03
CA SER A 83 -5.38 -11.96 -2.61
C SER A 83 -6.46 -10.98 -2.16
N ALA A 84 -7.31 -11.46 -1.26
CA ALA A 84 -8.28 -10.63 -0.53
C ALA A 84 -7.63 -9.43 0.19
N PHE A 85 -6.31 -9.44 0.38
CA PHE A 85 -5.54 -8.28 0.86
C PHE A 85 -5.89 -7.01 0.08
N HIS A 86 -5.95 -7.12 -1.25
CA HIS A 86 -6.09 -5.97 -2.16
C HIS A 86 -7.53 -5.44 -2.30
N ASN A 87 -8.51 -6.05 -1.62
CA ASN A 87 -9.90 -5.62 -1.70
C ASN A 87 -10.22 -4.38 -0.85
N CYS A 88 -9.37 -4.05 0.14
CA CYS A 88 -9.62 -3.01 1.13
C CYS A 88 -8.34 -2.19 1.39
N PHE A 89 -8.47 -1.00 1.97
CA PHE A 89 -7.33 -0.33 2.61
C PHE A 89 -6.98 -1.03 3.91
N ARG A 90 -5.69 -1.09 4.22
CA ARG A 90 -5.12 -1.98 5.23
C ARG A 90 -4.40 -1.20 6.32
N THR A 91 -4.50 -1.68 7.55
CA THR A 91 -3.69 -1.10 8.65
C THR A 91 -2.21 -1.36 8.40
N ILE A 92 -1.34 -0.63 9.10
CA ILE A 92 0.10 -0.81 8.96
C ILE A 92 0.55 -2.23 9.31
N GLU A 93 -0.07 -2.84 10.33
CA GLU A 93 0.20 -4.20 10.76
C GLU A 93 -0.13 -5.19 9.66
N GLN A 94 -1.31 -5.04 9.03
CA GLN A 94 -1.73 -5.90 7.92
C GLN A 94 -0.83 -5.74 6.70
N ILE A 95 -0.38 -4.51 6.41
CA ILE A 95 0.55 -4.24 5.30
C ILE A 95 1.89 -4.93 5.53
N PHE A 96 2.46 -4.82 6.73
CA PHE A 96 3.71 -5.49 7.06
C PHE A 96 3.53 -7.01 7.15
N GLU A 97 2.43 -7.51 7.71
CA GLU A 97 2.13 -8.94 7.73
C GLU A 97 2.09 -9.52 6.31
N PHE A 98 1.38 -8.86 5.39
CA PHE A 98 1.29 -9.29 3.99
C PHE A 98 2.64 -9.24 3.29
N THR A 99 3.36 -8.12 3.36
CA THR A 99 4.64 -7.96 2.66
C THR A 99 5.76 -8.84 3.26
N ASP A 100 5.73 -9.11 4.57
CA ASP A 100 6.62 -10.08 5.22
C ASP A 100 6.29 -11.51 4.80
N ALA A 101 5.01 -11.85 4.65
CA ALA A 101 4.59 -13.15 4.11
C ALA A 101 5.05 -13.34 2.65
N LEU A 102 4.97 -12.30 1.82
CA LEU A 102 5.54 -12.33 0.47
C LEU A 102 7.05 -12.58 0.49
N ALA A 103 7.79 -11.91 1.38
CA ALA A 103 9.22 -12.10 1.53
C ALA A 103 9.56 -13.52 2.01
N ALA A 104 8.80 -14.05 2.96
CA ALA A 104 8.97 -15.41 3.47
C ALA A 104 8.70 -16.49 2.40
N GLN A 105 7.73 -16.27 1.50
CA GLN A 105 7.47 -17.19 0.38
C GLN A 105 8.46 -17.04 -0.78
N ASN A 106 9.17 -15.92 -0.88
CA ASN A 106 10.11 -15.62 -1.97
C ASN A 106 11.52 -15.27 -1.45
N PRO A 107 12.14 -16.10 -0.58
CA PRO A 107 13.33 -15.72 0.17
C PRO A 107 14.59 -15.50 -0.69
N THR A 108 14.61 -16.03 -1.92
CA THR A 108 15.71 -15.82 -2.88
C THR A 108 15.53 -14.57 -3.74
N LEU A 109 14.34 -13.97 -3.73
CA LEU A 109 13.99 -12.83 -4.59
C LEU A 109 13.73 -11.56 -3.78
N LEU A 110 13.02 -11.67 -2.66
CA LEU A 110 12.49 -10.53 -1.90
C LEU A 110 13.08 -10.48 -0.49
N THR A 111 13.75 -9.38 -0.16
CA THR A 111 14.38 -9.17 1.15
C THR A 111 13.86 -7.89 1.80
N LYS A 112 13.40 -7.99 3.05
CA LYS A 112 13.07 -6.83 3.89
C LYS A 112 14.33 -6.19 4.47
N PHE A 113 14.38 -4.86 4.51
CA PHE A 113 15.48 -4.13 5.14
C PHE A 113 14.98 -2.82 5.78
N ALA A 114 15.69 -2.35 6.80
CA ALA A 114 15.43 -1.05 7.41
C ALA A 114 16.10 0.05 6.59
N ILE A 115 15.35 1.11 6.26
CA ILE A 115 15.85 2.26 5.51
C ILE A 115 16.29 3.37 6.45
N SER A 116 15.45 3.69 7.43
CA SER A 116 15.65 4.81 8.34
C SER A 116 14.73 4.72 9.56
N LYS A 117 14.77 5.76 10.40
CA LYS A 117 13.84 6.01 11.50
C LYS A 117 13.04 7.29 11.24
N THR A 118 11.78 7.31 11.66
CA THR A 118 10.93 8.51 11.65
C THR A 118 11.24 9.43 12.83
N TYR A 119 10.51 10.55 12.94
CA TYR A 119 10.62 11.47 14.07
C TYR A 119 10.25 10.79 15.39
N SER A 120 9.17 10.00 15.42
CA SER A 120 8.75 9.22 16.58
C SER A 120 9.54 7.91 16.75
N ASN A 121 10.69 7.76 16.07
CA ASN A 121 11.61 6.62 16.14
C ASN A 121 11.05 5.28 15.63
N ASN A 122 10.00 5.33 14.79
CA ASN A 122 9.48 4.15 14.10
C ASN A 122 10.39 3.78 12.92
N THR A 123 10.54 2.48 12.64
CA THR A 123 11.36 2.03 11.50
C THR A 123 10.61 2.19 10.19
N ILE A 124 11.26 2.79 9.20
CA ILE A 124 10.81 2.76 7.80
C ILE A 124 11.41 1.52 7.15
N TYR A 125 10.56 0.59 6.69
CA TYR A 125 10.98 -0.63 6.02
C TYR A 125 10.87 -0.52 4.51
N GLY A 126 11.84 -1.11 3.82
CA GLY A 126 11.81 -1.36 2.39
C GLY A 126 11.91 -2.84 2.07
N TYR A 127 11.54 -3.18 0.84
CA TYR A 127 11.60 -4.52 0.29
C TYR A 127 12.39 -4.47 -1.02
N LYS A 128 13.52 -5.16 -1.07
CA LYS A 128 14.36 -5.30 -2.26
C LYS A 128 13.95 -6.56 -3.00
N LEU A 129 13.49 -6.41 -4.24
CA LEU A 129 13.27 -7.49 -5.19
C LEU A 129 14.42 -7.53 -6.19
N SER A 130 15.13 -8.66 -6.26
CA SER A 130 16.34 -8.84 -7.06
C SER A 130 16.39 -10.24 -7.63
N LYS A 131 16.71 -10.37 -8.93
CA LYS A 131 16.99 -11.67 -9.55
C LYS A 131 18.49 -11.96 -9.52
N ASP A 132 18.83 -13.25 -9.49
CA ASP A 132 20.20 -13.76 -9.56
C ASP A 132 21.20 -13.06 -8.61
N LYS A 133 22.25 -12.44 -9.14
CA LYS A 133 23.29 -11.75 -8.36
C LYS A 133 22.99 -10.25 -8.17
N GLY A 134 21.82 -9.79 -8.61
CA GLY A 134 21.43 -8.38 -8.67
C GLY A 134 21.98 -7.65 -9.89
N HIS A 135 21.44 -6.46 -10.11
CA HIS A 135 21.73 -5.60 -11.25
C HIS A 135 22.54 -4.36 -10.85
N SER A 136 23.21 -3.74 -11.82
CA SER A 136 23.98 -2.50 -11.61
C SER A 136 23.10 -1.25 -11.51
N GLN A 137 21.82 -1.36 -11.91
CA GLN A 137 20.84 -0.29 -11.90
C GLN A 137 19.65 -0.69 -11.02
N SER A 138 18.97 0.32 -10.49
CA SER A 138 17.83 0.10 -9.60
C SER A 138 16.69 1.04 -9.91
N LEU A 139 15.47 0.56 -9.67
CA LEU A 139 14.25 1.37 -9.67
C LEU A 139 13.70 1.45 -8.25
N TYR A 140 13.31 2.65 -7.84
CA TYR A 140 12.83 2.93 -6.50
C TYR A 140 11.37 3.38 -6.55
N PHE A 141 10.52 2.67 -5.84
CA PHE A 141 9.09 2.91 -5.73
C PHE A 141 8.76 3.22 -4.27
N GLN A 142 8.21 4.41 -4.02
CA GLN A 142 7.74 4.80 -2.69
C GLN A 142 6.30 5.29 -2.75
N SER A 143 5.63 5.22 -1.62
CA SER A 143 4.33 5.85 -1.40
C SER A 143 4.18 6.35 0.04
N GLN A 144 3.04 7.00 0.31
CA GLN A 144 2.65 7.50 1.63
C GLN A 144 3.61 8.56 2.18
N LEU A 145 3.92 9.59 1.38
CA LEU A 145 4.56 10.80 1.91
C LEU A 145 3.53 11.62 2.70
N HIS A 146 2.30 11.75 2.20
CA HIS A 146 1.17 12.33 2.92
C HIS A 146 0.25 11.23 3.45
N ALA A 147 0.08 11.12 4.76
CA ALA A 147 -0.59 10.01 5.43
C ALA A 147 -2.01 9.66 4.94
N ARG A 148 -2.75 10.63 4.39
CA ARG A 148 -4.12 10.46 3.89
C ARG A 148 -4.22 9.79 2.51
N GLU A 149 -3.10 9.50 1.84
CA GLU A 149 -3.08 8.96 0.47
C GLU A 149 -3.04 7.42 0.47
N TRP A 150 -4.01 6.77 1.11
CA TRP A 150 -4.02 5.31 1.31
C TRP A 150 -3.96 4.48 0.01
N ALA A 151 -4.55 4.99 -1.08
CA ALA A 151 -4.45 4.40 -2.41
C ALA A 151 -3.01 4.28 -2.93
N ALA A 152 -2.11 5.17 -2.52
CA ALA A 152 -0.70 5.10 -2.90
C ALA A 152 -0.01 3.88 -2.28
N VAL A 153 -0.33 3.52 -1.02
CA VAL A 153 0.21 2.31 -0.37
C VAL A 153 -0.30 1.07 -1.08
N SER A 154 -1.63 0.98 -1.27
CA SER A 154 -2.25 -0.15 -1.96
C SER A 154 -1.65 -0.37 -3.35
N SER A 155 -1.38 0.70 -4.08
CA SER A 155 -0.79 0.64 -5.43
C SER A 155 0.66 0.11 -5.42
N VAL A 156 1.49 0.55 -4.48
CA VAL A 156 2.88 0.08 -4.37
C VAL A 156 2.93 -1.38 -3.94
N VAL A 157 2.10 -1.78 -2.97
CA VAL A 157 2.03 -3.18 -2.53
C VAL A 157 1.45 -4.10 -3.61
N PHE A 158 0.43 -3.65 -4.35
CA PHE A 158 -0.11 -4.38 -5.50
C PHE A 158 0.93 -4.53 -6.61
N SER A 159 1.69 -3.48 -6.93
CA SER A 159 2.76 -3.54 -7.94
C SER A 159 3.82 -4.58 -7.59
N LEU A 160 4.24 -4.63 -6.33
CA LEU A 160 5.16 -5.66 -5.84
C LEU A 160 4.56 -7.07 -6.00
N ALA A 161 3.32 -7.28 -5.56
CA ALA A 161 2.62 -8.55 -5.67
C ALA A 161 2.46 -9.00 -7.14
N SER A 162 2.07 -8.10 -8.04
CA SER A 162 1.92 -8.39 -9.47
C SER A 162 3.24 -8.74 -10.14
N ILE A 163 4.34 -8.08 -9.78
CA ILE A 163 5.67 -8.42 -10.32
C ILE A 163 6.11 -9.81 -9.83
N LEU A 164 5.89 -10.14 -8.56
CA LEU A 164 6.15 -11.49 -8.05
C LEU A 164 5.28 -12.53 -8.75
N ASP A 165 4.02 -12.20 -9.06
CA ASP A 165 3.13 -13.08 -9.80
C ASP A 165 3.65 -13.34 -11.22
N ASP A 166 4.07 -12.29 -11.91
CA ASP A 166 4.61 -12.42 -13.26
C ASP A 166 5.93 -13.22 -13.26
N ILE A 167 6.80 -13.04 -12.25
CA ILE A 167 8.00 -13.87 -12.08
C ILE A 167 7.63 -15.34 -11.88
N ALA A 168 6.73 -15.66 -10.95
CA ALA A 168 6.31 -17.03 -10.67
C ALA A 168 5.63 -17.71 -11.89
N ASN A 169 5.00 -16.91 -12.74
CA ASN A 169 4.36 -17.36 -13.98
C ASN A 169 5.30 -17.30 -15.21
N ASN A 170 6.60 -17.06 -15.02
CA ASN A 170 7.62 -16.98 -16.08
C ASN A 170 7.33 -15.92 -17.16
N LYS A 171 6.81 -14.76 -16.76
CA LYS A 171 6.62 -13.59 -17.62
C LYS A 171 7.77 -12.59 -17.41
N PRO A 172 8.09 -11.80 -18.45
CA PRO A 172 9.11 -10.76 -18.33
C PRO A 172 8.65 -9.63 -17.39
N THR A 173 9.58 -9.08 -16.61
CA THR A 173 9.31 -7.99 -15.66
C THR A 173 10.46 -6.98 -15.63
N ALA A 174 10.26 -5.82 -15.00
CA ALA A 174 11.35 -4.88 -14.74
C ALA A 174 12.49 -5.48 -13.90
N ALA A 175 12.22 -6.53 -13.12
CA ALA A 175 13.21 -7.22 -12.30
C ALA A 175 14.21 -8.06 -13.12
N ASP A 176 14.01 -8.21 -14.43
CA ASP A 176 14.98 -8.85 -15.32
C ASP A 176 16.17 -7.93 -15.66
N GLU A 177 16.01 -6.62 -15.45
CA GLU A 177 17.02 -5.61 -15.82
C GLU A 177 17.44 -4.72 -14.64
N TYR A 178 16.63 -4.64 -13.58
CA TYR A 178 16.84 -3.74 -12.45
C TYR A 178 16.62 -4.43 -11.10
N ASP A 179 17.38 -4.01 -10.09
CA ASP A 179 17.00 -4.25 -8.70
C ASP A 179 15.84 -3.30 -8.34
N LEU A 180 14.72 -3.85 -7.86
CA LEU A 180 13.54 -3.06 -7.54
C LEU A 180 13.44 -2.86 -6.04
N TYR A 181 13.24 -1.62 -5.61
CA TYR A 181 13.10 -1.26 -4.20
C TYR A 181 11.71 -0.70 -3.96
N PHE A 182 10.94 -1.35 -3.09
CA PHE A 182 9.60 -0.94 -2.70
C PHE A 182 9.59 -0.43 -1.28
N VAL A 183 9.07 0.78 -1.06
CA VAL A 183 8.90 1.40 0.25
C VAL A 183 7.43 1.77 0.41
N PRO A 184 6.60 0.86 0.94
CA PRO A 184 5.16 1.06 0.97
C PRO A 184 4.73 2.26 1.83
N ILE A 185 5.45 2.53 2.94
CA ILE A 185 5.07 3.60 3.87
C ILE A 185 6.32 4.36 4.28
N VAL A 186 6.53 5.56 3.73
CA VAL A 186 7.62 6.44 4.16
C VAL A 186 7.24 7.26 5.39
N ASN A 187 5.99 7.74 5.47
CA ASN A 187 5.46 8.46 6.63
C ASN A 187 4.77 7.51 7.60
N VAL A 188 5.57 6.68 8.30
CA VAL A 188 5.04 5.70 9.27
C VAL A 188 4.31 6.39 10.42
N ASP A 189 4.86 7.48 10.96
CA ASP A 189 4.24 8.21 12.07
C ASP A 189 2.85 8.72 11.69
N GLY A 190 2.72 9.33 10.51
CA GLY A 190 1.43 9.86 10.06
C GLY A 190 0.40 8.79 9.71
N TYR A 191 0.83 7.60 9.28
CA TYR A 191 -0.08 6.51 8.89
C TYR A 191 -0.65 5.74 10.09
N ILE A 192 0.00 5.81 11.25
CA ILE A 192 -0.45 5.15 12.49
C ILE A 192 -1.50 6.00 13.25
N LEU A 193 -1.50 7.33 13.03
CA LEU A 193 -2.41 8.28 13.67
C LEU A 193 -3.84 8.17 13.11
#